data_AF-A0A951TJ16-F1
#
_entry.id   AF-A0A951TJ16-F1
#
_cell.length_a   1.000
_cell.length_b   1.000
_cell.length_c   1.000
_cell.angle_alpha   90.00
_cell.angle_beta   90.00
_cell.angle_gamma   90.00
#
_symmetry.space_group_name_H-M   'P 1'
#
loop_
_entity.id
_entity.type
_entity.pdbx_description
1 polymer ?
#
loop_
_entity_poly.entity_id
_entity_poly.type
_entity_poly.pdbx_seq_one_letter_code
_entity_poly.pdbx_strand_id
1 'polypeptide(L)'
;MKTITQSILILVSVLLIVSCSDYNKILKGTDYDAKFDEANRMYDKKMYDKAINLYEQVYQYYPRTDKGEVSYFRLGEGFYFMKDYIMAGYYFGQFPSRFPVSEKNERVLFLKAICSVQNSPNYTLDQTETEIALNDLQNFVIRYPESQYVDSCNNIMDRLRLKIETKQFQAVKLYDKMDDNRAAVASAKSFLEEYPQSTFLKQVAFIHFENAYTLAINSVLSKKKERIEDAMELYSKYYTLFIDENYSNKTKKHNDRLVVELGKVNEQYAYNEIVEMYEASHSSSMHKKTYYLEETIKKFNTFAKNYPNSDLLEKARSYFKKAERELGNS
;
A
#
# COMPACT_ATOMS: atom_id res chain seq x y z
N MET A 1 4.21 62.73 17.75
CA MET A 1 3.91 61.36 17.27
C MET A 1 4.75 60.30 17.99
N LYS A 2 6.10 60.30 17.96
CA LYS A 2 6.94 59.26 18.62
C LYS A 2 6.65 59.03 20.11
N THR A 3 6.40 60.09 20.89
CA THR A 3 6.08 59.99 22.33
C THR A 3 4.72 59.36 22.59
N ILE A 4 3.72 59.64 21.75
CA ILE A 4 2.37 59.05 21.85
C ILE A 4 2.43 57.56 21.48
N THR A 5 3.17 57.18 20.45
CA THR A 5 3.37 55.76 20.09
C THR A 5 4.13 55.00 21.20
N GLN A 6 5.11 55.62 21.84
CA GLN A 6 5.82 55.04 22.99
C GLN A 6 4.91 54.90 24.21
N SER A 7 4.09 55.91 24.53
CA SER A 7 3.11 55.82 25.62
C SER A 7 2.04 54.76 25.37
N ILE A 8 1.58 54.60 24.12
CA ILE A 8 0.66 53.51 23.74
C ILE A 8 1.35 52.15 23.89
N LEU A 9 2.61 52.00 23.46
CA LEU A 9 3.36 50.75 23.62
C LEU A 9 3.54 50.37 25.09
N ILE A 10 3.86 51.35 25.94
CA ILE A 10 4.01 51.17 27.39
C ILE A 10 2.65 50.80 28.01
N LEU A 11 1.57 51.48 27.64
CA LEU A 11 0.22 51.15 28.14
C LEU A 11 -0.23 49.74 27.74
N VAL A 12 0.01 49.34 26.48
CA VAL A 12 -0.26 47.98 26.00
C VAL A 12 0.59 46.95 26.76
N SER A 13 1.86 47.24 27.01
CA SER A 13 2.72 46.34 27.81
C SER A 13 2.25 46.21 29.27
N VAL A 14 1.82 47.29 29.91
CA VAL A 14 1.29 47.27 31.28
C VAL A 14 -0.03 46.48 31.35
N LEU A 15 -0.92 46.65 30.37
CA LEU A 15 -2.17 45.89 30.29
C LEU A 15 -1.94 44.38 30.09
N LEU A 16 -0.90 44.00 29.32
CA LEU A 16 -0.50 42.60 29.16
C LEU A 16 0.04 41.99 30.47
N ILE A 17 0.77 42.77 31.27
CA ILE A 17 1.34 42.31 32.56
C ILE A 17 0.23 42.12 33.61
N VAL A 18 -0.72 43.05 33.72
CA VAL A 18 -1.83 42.97 34.70
C VAL A 18 -2.75 41.77 34.42
N SER A 19 -3.05 41.49 33.15
CA SER A 19 -3.86 40.30 32.81
C SER A 19 -3.15 38.97 33.15
N CYS A 20 -1.83 38.96 33.31
CA CYS A 20 -1.07 37.77 33.66
C CYS A 20 -1.02 37.54 35.18
N SER A 21 -1.07 38.60 36.00
CA SER A 21 -1.09 38.47 37.46
C SER A 21 -2.38 37.84 37.98
N ASP A 22 -3.53 38.19 37.39
CA ASP A 22 -4.83 37.69 37.84
C ASP A 22 -5.01 36.21 37.53
N TYR A 23 -4.61 35.79 36.33
CA TYR A 23 -4.60 34.38 35.94
C TYR A 23 -3.76 33.53 36.89
N ASN A 24 -2.54 33.98 37.21
CA ASN A 24 -1.65 33.24 38.10
C ASN A 24 -2.19 33.13 39.53
N LYS A 25 -2.91 34.16 40.00
CA LYS A 25 -3.59 34.13 41.29
C LYS A 25 -4.69 33.07 41.31
N ILE A 26 -5.51 33.00 40.26
CA ILE A 26 -6.57 31.99 40.12
C ILE A 26 -5.98 30.59 40.00
N LEU A 27 -4.97 30.42 39.14
CA LEU A 27 -4.29 29.14 38.88
C LEU A 27 -3.75 28.50 40.18
N LYS A 28 -3.11 29.30 41.04
CA LYS A 28 -2.52 28.85 42.32
C LYS A 28 -3.53 28.77 43.48
N GLY A 29 -4.71 29.34 43.31
CA GLY A 29 -5.76 29.36 44.34
C GLY A 29 -6.44 28.01 44.54
N THR A 30 -7.31 27.90 45.54
CA THR A 30 -8.11 26.70 45.84
C THR A 30 -9.60 26.87 45.53
N ASP A 31 -9.99 27.99 44.93
CA ASP A 31 -11.35 28.24 44.45
C ASP A 31 -11.52 27.61 43.05
N TYR A 32 -12.10 26.42 43.00
CA TYR A 32 -12.26 25.66 41.75
C TYR A 32 -13.40 26.19 40.88
N ASP A 33 -14.36 26.92 41.44
CA ASP A 33 -15.40 27.58 40.67
C ASP A 33 -14.83 28.77 39.91
N ALA A 34 -14.01 29.59 40.57
CA ALA A 34 -13.26 30.67 39.92
C ALA A 34 -12.30 30.13 38.84
N LYS A 35 -11.67 28.97 39.06
CA LYS A 35 -10.84 28.31 38.04
C LYS A 35 -11.66 27.88 36.82
N PHE A 36 -12.86 27.33 37.02
CA PHE A 36 -13.73 26.92 35.92
C PHE A 36 -14.18 28.12 35.07
N ASP A 37 -14.61 29.19 35.72
CA ASP A 37 -15.04 30.42 35.02
C ASP A 37 -13.89 31.06 34.25
N GLU A 38 -12.70 31.11 34.86
CA GLU A 38 -11.51 31.61 34.20
C GLU A 38 -11.05 30.71 33.05
N ALA A 39 -11.16 29.38 33.19
CA ALA A 39 -10.86 28.44 32.11
C ALA A 39 -11.79 28.66 30.92
N ASN A 40 -13.08 28.88 31.15
CA ASN A 40 -14.06 29.22 30.12
C ASN A 40 -13.67 30.53 29.42
N ARG A 41 -13.30 31.57 30.18
CA ARG A 41 -12.84 32.84 29.62
C ARG A 41 -11.57 32.69 28.77
N MET A 42 -10.62 31.87 29.23
CA MET A 42 -9.39 31.59 28.47
C MET A 42 -9.70 30.83 27.18
N TYR A 43 -10.58 29.83 27.25
CA TYR A 43 -11.03 29.05 26.10
C TYR A 43 -11.71 29.94 25.05
N ASP A 44 -12.63 30.81 25.46
CA ASP A 44 -13.36 31.72 24.56
C ASP A 44 -12.42 32.74 23.90
N LYS A 45 -11.34 33.11 24.60
CA LYS A 45 -10.23 33.93 24.07
C LYS A 45 -9.23 33.14 23.23
N LYS A 46 -9.44 31.84 23.02
CA LYS A 46 -8.54 30.92 22.30
C LYS A 46 -7.15 30.79 22.95
N MET A 47 -7.04 31.11 24.24
CA MET A 47 -5.85 30.90 25.05
C MET A 47 -5.87 29.46 25.61
N TYR A 48 -5.79 28.49 24.69
CA TYR A 48 -6.03 27.08 24.99
C TYR A 48 -5.01 26.50 25.98
N ASP A 49 -3.76 26.93 25.92
CA ASP A 49 -2.70 26.57 26.86
C ASP A 49 -3.08 26.91 28.31
N LYS A 50 -3.62 28.12 28.52
CA LYS A 50 -4.09 28.58 29.84
C LYS A 50 -5.38 27.89 30.26
N ALA A 51 -6.30 27.70 29.31
CA ALA A 51 -7.55 27.00 29.58
C ALA A 51 -7.30 25.56 30.02
N ILE A 52 -6.40 24.83 29.34
CA ILE A 52 -6.05 23.44 29.67
C ILE A 52 -5.54 23.33 31.11
N ASN A 53 -4.57 24.15 31.50
CA ASN A 53 -4.00 24.12 32.87
C ASN A 53 -5.05 24.30 33.98
N LEU A 54 -6.08 25.10 33.73
CA LEU A 54 -7.19 25.30 34.67
C LEU A 54 -8.19 24.16 34.61
N TYR A 55 -8.59 23.71 33.41
CA TYR A 55 -9.53 22.61 33.23
C TYR A 55 -9.01 21.28 33.81
N GLU A 56 -7.70 21.02 33.74
CA GLU A 56 -7.11 19.83 34.37
C GLU A 56 -7.34 19.83 35.89
N GLN A 57 -7.11 20.96 36.54
CA GLN A 57 -7.31 21.11 37.98
C GLN A 57 -8.78 21.05 38.38
N VAL A 58 -9.67 21.66 37.58
CA VAL A 58 -11.12 21.57 37.79
C VAL A 58 -11.59 20.13 37.63
N TYR A 59 -11.15 19.42 36.59
CA TYR A 59 -11.50 18.02 36.37
C TYR A 59 -11.02 17.11 37.50
N GLN A 60 -9.80 17.29 37.98
CA GLN A 60 -9.25 16.51 39.11
C GLN A 60 -10.09 16.67 40.38
N TYR A 61 -10.64 17.87 40.64
CA TYR A 61 -11.45 18.13 41.82
C TYR A 61 -12.92 17.73 41.63
N TYR A 62 -13.49 17.89 40.43
CA TYR A 62 -14.91 17.64 40.15
C TYR A 62 -15.19 16.61 39.03
N PRO A 63 -14.57 15.42 38.99
CA PRO A 63 -14.53 14.55 37.80
C PRO A 63 -15.88 13.94 37.38
N ARG A 64 -16.91 13.96 38.24
CA ARG A 64 -18.23 13.33 38.03
C ARG A 64 -19.39 14.34 38.09
N THR A 65 -19.10 15.58 37.76
CA THR A 65 -20.07 16.68 37.76
C THR A 65 -20.21 17.26 36.36
N ASP A 66 -21.23 18.08 36.13
CA ASP A 66 -21.41 18.83 34.89
C ASP A 66 -20.19 19.71 34.57
N LYS A 67 -19.58 20.34 35.59
CA LYS A 67 -18.33 21.11 35.44
C LYS A 67 -17.18 20.19 35.04
N GLY A 68 -17.11 18.99 35.60
CA GLY A 68 -16.14 17.96 35.23
C GLY A 68 -16.28 17.52 33.78
N GLU A 69 -17.51 17.26 33.33
CA GLU A 69 -17.80 16.88 31.94
C GLU A 69 -17.38 17.98 30.97
N VAL A 70 -17.80 19.23 31.22
CA VAL A 70 -17.41 20.38 30.39
C VAL A 70 -15.89 20.56 30.39
N SER A 71 -15.24 20.46 31.55
CA SER A 71 -13.79 20.61 31.65
C SER A 71 -13.07 19.51 30.86
N TYR A 72 -13.47 18.25 31.01
CA TYR A 72 -12.83 17.13 30.31
C TYR A 72 -13.03 17.20 28.79
N PHE A 73 -14.22 17.60 28.35
CA PHE A 73 -14.50 17.86 26.94
C PHE A 73 -13.60 18.97 26.38
N ARG A 74 -13.53 20.11 27.08
CA ARG A 74 -12.75 21.28 26.65
C ARG A 74 -11.24 21.09 26.79
N LEU A 75 -10.76 20.15 27.61
CA LEU A 75 -9.37 19.68 27.57
C LEU A 75 -9.04 19.08 26.20
N GLY A 76 -9.84 18.11 25.75
CA GLY A 76 -9.68 17.50 24.44
C GLY A 76 -9.75 18.53 23.31
N GLU A 77 -10.73 19.45 23.35
CA GLU A 77 -10.82 20.52 22.35
C GLU A 77 -9.64 21.50 22.42
N GLY A 78 -9.16 21.85 23.62
CA GLY A 78 -7.99 22.70 23.80
C GLY A 78 -6.77 22.11 23.11
N PHE A 79 -6.46 20.83 23.38
CA PHE A 79 -5.36 20.12 22.70
C PHE A 79 -5.59 20.05 21.18
N TYR A 80 -6.83 19.80 20.74
CA TYR A 80 -7.18 19.74 19.32
C TYR A 80 -6.91 21.07 18.61
N PHE A 81 -7.31 22.20 19.20
CA PHE A 81 -7.06 23.52 18.62
C PHE A 81 -5.60 23.94 18.67
N MET A 82 -4.85 23.43 19.65
CA MET A 82 -3.39 23.54 19.69
C MET A 82 -2.67 22.60 18.70
N LYS A 83 -3.42 21.76 17.98
CA LYS A 83 -2.92 20.74 17.05
C LYS A 83 -2.09 19.64 17.72
N ASP A 84 -2.23 19.48 19.03
CA ASP A 84 -1.74 18.31 19.74
C ASP A 84 -2.78 17.20 19.63
N TYR A 85 -2.84 16.59 18.44
CA TYR A 85 -3.84 15.59 18.12
C TYR A 85 -3.65 14.29 18.89
N ILE A 86 -2.42 14.01 19.37
CA ILE A 86 -2.15 12.86 20.23
C ILE A 86 -2.87 13.04 21.57
N MET A 87 -2.65 14.17 22.24
CA MET A 87 -3.32 14.44 23.52
C MET A 87 -4.83 14.63 23.34
N ALA A 88 -5.26 15.34 22.29
CA ALA A 88 -6.67 15.49 21.99
C ALA A 88 -7.37 14.12 21.81
N GLY A 89 -6.78 13.24 20.99
CA GLY A 89 -7.28 11.88 20.77
C GLY A 89 -7.35 11.06 22.06
N TYR A 90 -6.39 11.21 22.97
CA TYR A 90 -6.42 10.59 24.29
C TYR A 90 -7.63 11.05 25.12
N TYR A 91 -7.82 12.37 25.31
CA TYR A 91 -8.93 12.89 26.10
C TYR A 91 -10.29 12.53 25.47
N PHE A 92 -10.41 12.66 24.15
CA PHE A 92 -11.64 12.27 23.45
C PHE A 92 -11.93 10.77 23.56
N GLY A 93 -10.92 9.90 23.44
CA GLY A 93 -11.09 8.46 23.57
C GLY A 93 -11.54 8.01 24.97
N GLN A 94 -11.12 8.73 26.01
CA GLN A 94 -11.50 8.45 27.41
C GLN A 94 -12.85 9.06 27.82
N PHE A 95 -13.40 9.98 27.03
CA PHE A 95 -14.61 10.70 27.40
C PHE A 95 -15.84 9.77 27.58
N PRO A 96 -16.13 8.81 26.67
CA PRO A 96 -17.34 7.98 26.81
C PRO A 96 -17.30 7.01 28.00
N SER A 97 -16.12 6.61 28.47
CA SER A 97 -16.00 5.77 29.68
C SER A 97 -16.19 6.59 30.96
N ARG A 98 -15.84 7.88 30.93
CA ARG A 98 -16.01 8.81 32.06
C ARG A 98 -17.43 9.38 32.14
N PHE A 99 -18.05 9.64 30.98
CA PHE A 99 -19.37 10.26 30.85
C PHE A 99 -20.28 9.46 29.89
N PRO A 100 -20.70 8.24 30.27
CA PRO A 100 -21.37 7.31 29.35
C PRO A 100 -22.75 7.77 28.85
N VAL A 101 -23.44 8.64 29.59
CA VAL A 101 -24.76 9.17 29.23
C VAL A 101 -24.71 10.55 28.55
N SER A 102 -23.51 11.07 28.28
CA SER A 102 -23.36 12.39 27.65
C SER A 102 -23.84 12.38 26.20
N GLU A 103 -24.64 13.37 25.85
CA GLU A 103 -25.05 13.67 24.48
C GLU A 103 -23.85 14.05 23.58
N LYS A 104 -22.68 14.36 24.17
CA LYS A 104 -21.46 14.70 23.42
C LYS A 104 -20.71 13.50 22.89
N ASN A 105 -21.04 12.28 23.33
CA ASN A 105 -20.28 11.06 23.00
C ASN A 105 -20.12 10.84 21.50
N GLU A 106 -21.14 11.12 20.70
CA GLU A 106 -21.05 11.05 19.24
C GLU A 106 -20.01 12.03 18.70
N ARG A 107 -20.16 13.33 18.99
CA ARG A 107 -19.21 14.37 18.54
C ARG A 107 -17.78 14.08 19.01
N VAL A 108 -17.62 13.61 20.25
CA VAL A 108 -16.31 13.33 20.83
C VAL A 108 -15.63 12.16 20.12
N LEU A 109 -16.35 11.07 19.84
CA LEU A 109 -15.78 9.93 19.12
C LEU A 109 -15.46 10.27 17.67
N PHE A 110 -16.25 11.13 17.03
CA PHE A 110 -15.89 11.70 15.74
C PHE A 110 -14.58 12.50 15.82
N LEU A 111 -14.46 13.44 16.77
CA LEU A 111 -13.23 14.23 16.97
C LEU A 111 -12.01 13.36 17.27
N LYS A 112 -12.19 12.26 18.03
CA LYS A 112 -11.13 11.26 18.25
C LYS A 112 -10.63 10.66 16.93
N ALA A 113 -11.55 10.23 16.07
CA ALA A 113 -11.18 9.70 14.75
C ALA A 113 -10.48 10.77 13.89
N ILE A 114 -10.96 12.02 13.92
CA ILE A 114 -10.31 13.13 13.22
C ILE A 114 -8.89 13.39 13.75
N CYS A 115 -8.64 13.26 15.05
CA CYS A 115 -7.27 13.38 15.59
C CYS A 115 -6.33 12.34 14.97
N SER A 116 -6.76 11.08 14.86
CA SER A 116 -5.99 10.03 14.18
C SER A 116 -5.74 10.37 12.71
N VAL A 117 -6.74 10.94 12.01
CA VAL A 117 -6.59 11.42 10.62
C VAL A 117 -5.53 12.52 10.51
N GLN A 118 -5.44 13.43 11.48
CA GLN A 118 -4.44 14.51 11.46
C GLN A 118 -3.02 14.00 11.78
N ASN A 119 -2.91 12.91 12.55
CA ASN A 119 -1.63 12.24 12.81
C ASN A 119 -1.15 11.39 11.62
N SER A 120 -2.05 11.01 10.69
CA SER A 120 -1.70 10.25 9.49
C SER A 120 -0.70 11.04 8.62
N PRO A 121 0.51 10.51 8.38
CA PRO A 121 1.54 11.21 7.63
C PRO A 121 1.23 11.27 6.13
N ASN A 122 2.10 11.91 5.36
CA ASN A 122 2.07 11.80 3.89
C ASN A 122 2.39 10.36 3.44
N TYR A 123 2.06 10.01 2.20
CA TYR A 123 2.19 8.62 1.70
C TYR A 123 3.63 8.09 1.63
N THR A 124 4.65 8.96 1.65
CA THR A 124 6.06 8.53 1.52
C THR A 124 6.57 7.85 2.80
N LEU A 125 5.98 8.19 3.95
CA LEU A 125 6.36 7.67 5.27
C LEU A 125 5.56 6.39 5.63
N ASP A 126 5.90 5.77 6.76
CA ASP A 126 5.14 4.64 7.31
C ASP A 126 3.65 4.97 7.48
N GLN A 127 2.76 4.01 7.23
CA GLN A 127 1.32 4.25 7.19
C GLN A 127 0.56 3.67 8.39
N THR A 128 1.24 3.26 9.46
CA THR A 128 0.61 2.75 10.68
C THR A 128 -0.46 3.70 11.23
N GLU A 129 -0.16 5.00 11.32
CA GLU A 129 -1.11 6.03 11.79
C GLU A 129 -2.29 6.22 10.80
N THR A 130 -2.09 5.96 9.51
CA THR A 130 -3.16 5.98 8.50
C THR A 130 -4.14 4.82 8.70
N GLU A 131 -3.62 3.63 9.01
CA GLU A 131 -4.44 2.44 9.31
C GLU A 131 -5.22 2.60 10.61
N ILE A 132 -4.60 3.18 11.64
CA ILE A 132 -5.29 3.55 12.89
C ILE A 132 -6.44 4.52 12.60
N ALA A 133 -6.20 5.56 11.79
CA ALA A 133 -7.23 6.51 11.40
C ALA A 133 -8.39 5.86 10.63
N LEU A 134 -8.11 4.92 9.73
CA LEU A 134 -9.13 4.16 9.01
C LEU A 134 -10.01 3.34 9.98
N ASN A 135 -9.38 2.62 10.91
CA ASN A 135 -10.09 1.84 11.92
C ASN A 135 -10.97 2.73 12.81
N ASP A 136 -10.45 3.89 13.23
CA ASP A 136 -11.20 4.82 14.07
C ASP A 136 -12.42 5.41 13.37
N LEU A 137 -12.28 5.80 12.10
CA LEU A 137 -13.41 6.27 11.29
C LEU A 137 -14.44 5.16 11.09
N GLN A 138 -14.00 3.94 10.81
CA GLN A 138 -14.89 2.79 10.63
C GLN A 138 -15.64 2.46 11.92
N ASN A 139 -14.97 2.45 13.06
CA ASN A 139 -15.59 2.25 14.37
C ASN A 139 -16.63 3.33 14.68
N PHE A 140 -16.35 4.58 14.32
CA PHE A 140 -17.32 5.67 14.46
C PHE A 140 -18.57 5.41 13.60
N VAL A 141 -18.40 5.08 12.31
CA VAL A 141 -19.51 4.80 11.38
C VAL A 141 -20.35 3.61 11.83
N ILE A 142 -19.70 2.53 12.31
CA ILE A 142 -20.40 1.34 12.84
C ILE A 142 -21.21 1.69 14.08
N ARG A 143 -20.66 2.53 14.97
CA ARG A 143 -21.29 2.89 16.24
C ARG A 143 -22.41 3.91 16.08
N TYR A 144 -22.27 4.84 15.14
CA TYR A 144 -23.24 5.92 14.88
C TYR A 144 -23.61 5.98 13.38
N PRO A 145 -24.32 4.95 12.86
CA PRO A 145 -24.60 4.84 11.43
C PRO A 145 -25.55 5.91 10.88
N GLU A 146 -26.32 6.57 11.74
CA GLU A 146 -27.24 7.66 11.38
C GLU A 146 -26.65 9.06 11.64
N SER A 147 -25.38 9.14 12.04
CA SER A 147 -24.73 10.42 12.32
C SER A 147 -24.57 11.27 11.06
N GLN A 148 -24.77 12.58 11.22
CA GLN A 148 -24.45 13.57 10.19
C GLN A 148 -22.98 13.54 9.72
N TYR A 149 -22.08 12.94 10.50
CA TYR A 149 -20.65 12.85 10.16
C TYR A 149 -20.30 11.65 9.28
N VAL A 150 -21.21 10.70 9.04
CA VAL A 150 -20.93 9.46 8.30
C VAL A 150 -20.39 9.74 6.90
N ASP A 151 -21.00 10.66 6.15
CA ASP A 151 -20.53 11.02 4.80
C ASP A 151 -19.12 11.62 4.83
N SER A 152 -18.82 12.44 5.85
CA SER A 152 -17.47 12.99 6.03
C SER A 152 -16.47 11.87 6.31
N CYS A 153 -16.82 10.91 7.18
CA CYS A 153 -15.98 9.76 7.48
C CYS A 153 -15.71 8.91 6.24
N ASN A 154 -16.74 8.61 5.44
CA ASN A 154 -16.60 7.83 4.20
C ASN A 154 -15.64 8.51 3.22
N ASN A 155 -15.84 9.81 2.96
CA ASN A 155 -14.96 10.58 2.09
C ASN A 155 -13.50 10.63 2.59
N ILE A 156 -13.29 10.73 3.91
CA ILE A 156 -11.95 10.71 4.50
C ILE A 156 -11.34 9.30 4.35
N MET A 157 -12.10 8.24 4.65
CA MET A 157 -11.62 6.85 4.50
C MET A 157 -11.16 6.58 3.07
N ASP A 158 -11.92 7.02 2.06
CA ASP A 158 -11.54 6.84 0.65
C ASP A 158 -10.23 7.57 0.32
N ARG A 159 -10.04 8.78 0.84
CA ARG A 159 -8.78 9.52 0.70
C ARG A 159 -7.59 8.83 1.39
N LEU A 160 -7.81 8.21 2.55
CA LEU A 160 -6.76 7.48 3.27
C LEU A 160 -6.42 6.15 2.58
N ARG A 161 -7.41 5.42 2.05
CA ARG A 161 -7.18 4.23 1.21
C ARG A 161 -6.38 4.58 -0.03
N LEU A 162 -6.77 5.65 -0.74
CA LEU A 162 -6.04 6.15 -1.90
C LEU A 162 -4.59 6.56 -1.53
N LYS A 163 -4.36 7.08 -0.32
CA LYS A 163 -3.02 7.39 0.19
C LYS A 163 -2.15 6.13 0.30
N ILE A 164 -2.68 5.05 0.87
CA ILE A 164 -1.99 3.75 0.99
C ILE A 164 -1.73 3.16 -0.41
N GLU A 165 -2.76 3.13 -1.27
CA GLU A 165 -2.63 2.69 -2.66
C GLU A 165 -1.54 3.47 -3.41
N THR A 166 -1.51 4.80 -3.24
CA THR A 166 -0.51 5.66 -3.88
C THR A 166 0.89 5.26 -3.45
N LYS A 167 1.13 4.96 -2.18
CA LYS A 167 2.44 4.50 -1.69
C LYS A 167 2.86 3.21 -2.40
N GLN A 168 1.98 2.22 -2.46
CA GLN A 168 2.29 0.93 -3.10
C GLN A 168 2.49 1.07 -4.61
N PHE A 169 1.68 1.90 -5.26
CA PHE A 169 1.86 2.23 -6.66
C PHE A 169 3.22 2.89 -6.95
N GLN A 170 3.66 3.84 -6.11
CA GLN A 170 4.99 4.45 -6.27
C GLN A 170 6.12 3.43 -6.06
N ALA A 171 5.94 2.43 -5.19
CA ALA A 171 6.92 1.34 -5.03
C ALA A 171 7.04 0.51 -6.32
N VAL A 172 5.92 0.13 -6.95
CA VAL A 172 5.91 -0.56 -8.25
C VAL A 172 6.67 0.25 -9.29
N LYS A 173 6.37 1.55 -9.41
CA LYS A 173 7.05 2.45 -10.35
C LYS A 173 8.55 2.60 -10.08
N LEU A 174 8.96 2.55 -8.81
CA LEU A 174 10.35 2.66 -8.44
C LEU A 174 11.14 1.44 -8.94
N TYR A 175 10.62 0.23 -8.72
CA TYR A 175 11.27 -0.99 -9.20
C TYR A 175 11.35 -1.06 -10.72
N ASP A 176 10.27 -0.66 -11.41
CA ASP A 176 10.24 -0.51 -12.87
C ASP A 176 11.32 0.45 -13.36
N LYS A 177 11.41 1.64 -12.75
CA LYS A 177 12.42 2.65 -13.09
C LYS A 177 13.86 2.21 -12.84
N MET A 178 14.07 1.29 -11.89
CA MET A 178 15.38 0.74 -11.55
C MET A 178 15.78 -0.44 -12.45
N ASP A 179 14.93 -0.83 -13.40
CA ASP A 179 15.08 -2.05 -14.21
C ASP A 179 15.17 -3.34 -13.35
N ASP A 180 14.72 -3.30 -12.08
CA ASP A 180 14.60 -4.48 -11.22
C ASP A 180 13.30 -5.21 -11.53
N ASN A 181 13.33 -5.90 -12.68
CA ASN A 181 12.14 -6.53 -13.24
C ASN A 181 11.52 -7.57 -12.30
N ARG A 182 12.32 -8.26 -11.46
CA ARG A 182 11.79 -9.26 -10.52
C ARG A 182 11.01 -8.58 -9.40
N ALA A 183 11.57 -7.52 -8.82
CA ALA A 183 10.89 -6.75 -7.79
C ALA A 183 9.67 -6.02 -8.36
N ALA A 184 9.75 -5.50 -9.58
CA ALA A 184 8.64 -4.85 -10.27
C ALA A 184 7.48 -5.83 -10.52
N VAL A 185 7.75 -7.04 -11.01
CA VAL A 185 6.72 -8.08 -11.18
C VAL A 185 6.09 -8.47 -9.84
N ALA A 186 6.90 -8.75 -8.82
CA ALA A 186 6.39 -9.15 -7.51
C ALA A 186 5.51 -8.06 -6.87
N SER A 187 6.00 -6.82 -6.83
CA SER A 187 5.25 -5.68 -6.27
C SER A 187 4.00 -5.36 -7.09
N ALA A 188 4.05 -5.42 -8.42
CA ALA A 188 2.89 -5.17 -9.26
C ALA A 188 1.82 -6.26 -9.08
N LYS A 189 2.23 -7.53 -8.94
CA LYS A 189 1.31 -8.63 -8.63
C LYS A 189 0.59 -8.39 -7.30
N SER A 190 1.32 -8.10 -6.22
CA SER A 190 0.73 -7.79 -4.92
C SER A 190 -0.23 -6.61 -5.00
N PHE A 191 0.15 -5.53 -5.70
CA PHE A 191 -0.74 -4.38 -5.89
C PHE A 191 -2.05 -4.76 -6.60
N LEU A 192 -1.97 -5.54 -7.68
CA LEU A 192 -3.16 -5.93 -8.47
C LEU A 192 -4.08 -6.90 -7.72
N GLU A 193 -3.52 -7.68 -6.78
CA GLU A 193 -4.28 -8.56 -5.89
C GLU A 193 -4.95 -7.78 -4.75
N GLU A 194 -4.23 -6.83 -4.12
CA GLU A 194 -4.73 -6.03 -3.01
C GLU A 194 -5.72 -4.94 -3.44
N TYR A 195 -5.49 -4.31 -4.61
CA TYR A 195 -6.26 -3.14 -5.06
C TYR A 195 -6.86 -3.33 -6.46
N PRO A 196 -7.75 -4.34 -6.66
CA PRO A 196 -8.33 -4.65 -7.97
C PRO A 196 -9.26 -3.56 -8.52
N GLN A 197 -9.65 -2.59 -7.70
CA GLN A 197 -10.50 -1.44 -8.08
C GLN A 197 -9.73 -0.12 -8.11
N SER A 198 -8.40 -0.14 -7.92
CA SER A 198 -7.61 1.09 -7.89
C SER A 198 -7.67 1.85 -9.21
N THR A 199 -7.64 3.17 -9.12
CA THR A 199 -7.46 4.04 -10.31
C THR A 199 -6.12 3.80 -11.02
N PHE A 200 -5.13 3.20 -10.33
CA PHE A 200 -3.82 2.86 -10.90
C PHE A 200 -3.78 1.49 -11.60
N LEU A 201 -4.87 0.72 -11.57
CA LEU A 201 -4.92 -0.68 -12.02
C LEU A 201 -4.32 -0.87 -13.43
N LYS A 202 -4.75 -0.04 -14.39
CA LYS A 202 -4.30 -0.11 -15.79
C LYS A 202 -2.78 0.10 -15.92
N GLN A 203 -2.25 1.10 -15.21
CA GLN A 203 -0.82 1.42 -15.28
C GLN A 203 0.02 0.34 -14.61
N VAL A 204 -0.44 -0.20 -13.48
CA VAL A 204 0.27 -1.30 -12.80
C VAL A 204 0.21 -2.59 -13.60
N ALA A 205 -0.92 -2.92 -14.22
CA ALA A 205 -1.04 -4.08 -15.10
C ALA A 205 -0.08 -3.99 -16.30
N PHE A 206 0.07 -2.78 -16.85
CA PHE A 206 1.04 -2.53 -17.92
C PHE A 206 2.48 -2.73 -17.44
N ILE A 207 2.87 -2.13 -16.31
CA ILE A 207 4.21 -2.32 -15.72
C ILE A 207 4.47 -3.80 -15.44
N HIS A 208 3.49 -4.51 -14.89
CA HIS A 208 3.57 -5.94 -14.60
C HIS A 208 3.90 -6.74 -15.87
N PHE A 209 3.13 -6.54 -16.94
CA PHE A 209 3.34 -7.24 -18.20
C PHE A 209 4.70 -6.89 -18.83
N GLU A 210 5.08 -5.62 -18.87
CA GLU A 210 6.34 -5.16 -19.48
C GLU A 210 7.58 -5.76 -18.78
N ASN A 211 7.57 -5.80 -17.45
CA ASN A 211 8.67 -6.39 -16.67
C ASN A 211 8.65 -7.92 -16.76
N ALA A 212 7.48 -8.57 -16.80
CA ALA A 212 7.35 -10.00 -17.01
C ALA A 212 7.88 -10.42 -18.40
N TYR A 213 7.52 -9.67 -19.44
CA TYR A 213 8.06 -9.84 -20.79
C TYR A 213 9.60 -9.70 -20.80
N THR A 214 10.13 -8.65 -20.17
CA THR A 214 11.58 -8.40 -20.13
C THR A 214 12.32 -9.51 -19.39
N LEU A 215 11.76 -10.02 -18.28
CA LEU A 215 12.28 -11.20 -17.61
C LEU A 215 12.27 -12.43 -18.52
N ALA A 216 11.15 -12.69 -19.20
CA ALA A 216 10.97 -13.85 -20.05
C ALA A 216 12.01 -13.87 -21.18
N ILE A 217 12.14 -12.78 -21.94
CA ILE A 217 13.05 -12.72 -23.10
C ILE A 217 14.53 -12.86 -22.70
N ASN A 218 14.91 -12.35 -21.52
CA ASN A 218 16.29 -12.40 -21.01
C ASN A 218 16.58 -13.63 -20.13
N SER A 219 15.66 -14.58 -20.04
CA SER A 219 15.83 -15.79 -19.21
C SER A 219 16.70 -16.86 -19.87
N VAL A 220 17.41 -17.61 -19.03
CA VAL A 220 18.03 -18.88 -19.40
C VAL A 220 16.95 -19.90 -19.76
N LEU A 221 17.29 -20.85 -20.65
CA LEU A 221 16.34 -21.82 -21.22
C LEU A 221 15.46 -22.49 -20.16
N SER A 222 16.07 -22.97 -19.07
CA SER A 222 15.39 -23.69 -17.97
C SER A 222 14.27 -22.91 -17.27
N LYS A 223 14.26 -21.58 -17.39
CA LYS A 223 13.22 -20.69 -16.83
C LYS A 223 12.42 -19.98 -17.91
N LYS A 224 12.85 -20.06 -19.16
CA LYS A 224 12.37 -19.20 -20.24
C LYS A 224 10.96 -19.57 -20.66
N LYS A 225 10.66 -20.86 -20.76
CA LYS A 225 9.34 -21.36 -21.15
C LYS A 225 8.24 -20.87 -20.20
N GLU A 226 8.37 -21.21 -18.92
CA GLU A 226 7.42 -20.82 -17.86
C GLU A 226 7.19 -19.31 -17.85
N ARG A 227 8.27 -18.51 -17.88
CA ARG A 227 8.15 -17.04 -17.85
C ARG A 227 7.50 -16.45 -19.10
N ILE A 228 7.69 -17.07 -20.27
CA ILE A 228 7.00 -16.66 -21.49
C ILE A 228 5.51 -16.96 -21.35
N GLU A 229 5.16 -18.16 -20.90
CA GLU A 229 3.78 -18.59 -20.70
C GLU A 229 3.08 -17.68 -19.68
N ASP A 230 3.73 -17.38 -18.54
CA ASP A 230 3.23 -16.42 -17.53
C ASP A 230 2.99 -15.02 -18.13
N ALA A 231 3.94 -14.50 -18.91
CA ALA A 231 3.81 -13.18 -19.52
C ALA A 231 2.65 -13.13 -20.54
N MET A 232 2.46 -14.21 -21.32
CA MET A 232 1.33 -14.32 -22.26
C MET A 232 -0.02 -14.46 -21.53
N GLU A 233 -0.05 -15.14 -20.38
CA GLU A 233 -1.23 -15.19 -19.51
C GLU A 233 -1.57 -13.79 -18.98
N LEU A 234 -0.58 -13.03 -18.51
CA LEU A 234 -0.76 -11.65 -18.06
C LEU A 234 -1.31 -10.75 -19.17
N TYR A 235 -0.78 -10.88 -20.39
CA TYR A 235 -1.29 -10.17 -21.56
C TYR A 235 -2.78 -10.46 -21.79
N SER A 236 -3.16 -11.74 -21.74
CA SER A 236 -4.53 -12.19 -21.95
C SER A 236 -5.46 -11.73 -20.83
N LYS A 237 -5.01 -11.84 -19.57
CA LYS A 237 -5.75 -11.44 -18.37
C LYS A 237 -6.09 -9.95 -18.36
N TYR A 238 -5.13 -9.11 -18.76
CA TYR A 238 -5.29 -7.65 -18.75
C TYR A 238 -5.56 -7.06 -20.13
N TYR A 239 -5.91 -7.88 -21.12
CA TYR A 239 -6.09 -7.47 -22.51
C TYR A 239 -7.01 -6.25 -22.65
N THR A 240 -8.16 -6.24 -21.95
CA THR A 240 -9.13 -5.12 -22.01
C THR A 240 -8.56 -3.80 -21.48
N LEU A 241 -7.62 -3.85 -20.54
CA LEU A 241 -6.91 -2.67 -20.03
C LEU A 241 -5.88 -2.13 -21.04
N PHE A 242 -5.44 -2.97 -21.99
CA PHE A 242 -4.42 -2.63 -22.98
C PHE A 242 -4.96 -2.16 -24.33
N ILE A 243 -6.27 -2.26 -24.60
CA ILE A 243 -6.86 -1.88 -25.91
C ILE A 243 -6.75 -0.37 -26.20
N ASP A 244 -6.53 0.45 -25.18
CA ASP A 244 -6.30 1.89 -25.32
C ASP A 244 -5.04 2.21 -26.15
N GLU A 245 -5.11 3.29 -26.94
CA GLU A 245 -4.04 3.79 -27.81
C GLU A 245 -2.67 3.89 -27.13
N ASN A 246 -2.63 4.20 -25.83
CA ASN A 246 -1.39 4.37 -25.08
C ASN A 246 -0.60 3.07 -24.87
N TYR A 247 -1.26 1.91 -24.88
CA TYR A 247 -0.62 0.62 -24.55
C TYR A 247 -0.70 -0.43 -25.67
N SER A 248 -1.78 -0.42 -26.46
CA SER A 248 -2.13 -1.51 -27.39
C SER A 248 -1.00 -1.91 -28.32
N ASN A 249 -0.35 -0.93 -28.96
CA ASN A 249 0.72 -1.20 -29.92
C ASN A 249 1.94 -1.88 -29.27
N LYS A 250 2.31 -1.44 -28.06
CA LYS A 250 3.50 -1.94 -27.38
C LYS A 250 3.24 -3.35 -26.82
N THR A 251 2.11 -3.54 -26.13
CA THR A 251 1.78 -4.82 -25.51
C THR A 251 1.56 -5.91 -26.55
N LYS A 252 0.87 -5.59 -27.65
CA LYS A 252 0.71 -6.51 -28.78
C LYS A 252 2.05 -6.92 -29.37
N LYS A 253 2.94 -5.96 -29.66
CA LYS A 253 4.27 -6.25 -30.20
C LYS A 253 5.08 -7.16 -29.26
N HIS A 254 5.00 -6.94 -27.96
CA HIS A 254 5.68 -7.79 -26.98
C HIS A 254 5.08 -9.19 -26.93
N ASN A 255 3.75 -9.33 -26.95
CA ASN A 255 3.09 -10.62 -27.02
C ASN A 255 3.43 -11.39 -28.31
N ASP A 256 3.44 -10.74 -29.46
CA ASP A 256 3.83 -11.37 -30.74
C ASP A 256 5.27 -11.90 -30.67
N ARG A 257 6.18 -11.16 -30.02
CA ARG A 257 7.56 -11.62 -29.80
C ARG A 257 7.64 -12.79 -28.82
N LEU A 258 6.80 -12.82 -27.78
CA LEU A 258 6.71 -13.95 -26.85
C LEU A 258 6.28 -15.23 -27.59
N VAL A 259 5.29 -15.14 -28.48
CA VAL A 259 4.85 -16.28 -29.31
C VAL A 259 5.99 -16.83 -30.15
N VAL A 260 6.74 -15.96 -30.83
CA VAL A 260 7.90 -16.39 -31.63
C VAL A 260 8.99 -17.03 -30.76
N GLU A 261 9.29 -16.43 -29.61
CA GLU A 261 10.32 -16.94 -28.71
C GLU A 261 9.91 -18.28 -28.07
N LEU A 262 8.63 -18.46 -27.73
CA LEU A 262 8.09 -19.72 -27.22
C LEU A 262 8.27 -20.85 -28.23
N GLY A 263 8.06 -20.58 -29.52
CA GLY A 263 8.31 -21.54 -30.60
C GLY A 263 9.76 -22.03 -30.60
N LYS A 264 10.73 -21.10 -30.54
CA LYS A 264 12.16 -21.45 -30.47
C LYS A 264 12.53 -22.21 -29.21
N VAL A 265 11.95 -21.84 -28.07
CA VAL A 265 12.18 -22.52 -26.80
C VAL A 265 11.64 -23.95 -26.86
N ASN A 266 10.42 -24.15 -27.37
CA ASN A 266 9.83 -25.48 -27.54
C ASN A 266 10.61 -26.36 -28.52
N GLU A 267 11.12 -25.77 -29.60
CA GLU A 267 12.03 -26.44 -30.53
C GLU A 267 13.32 -26.91 -29.81
N GLN A 268 13.96 -26.01 -29.05
CA GLN A 268 15.17 -26.35 -28.31
C GLN A 268 14.94 -27.44 -27.26
N TYR A 269 13.80 -27.41 -26.55
CA TYR A 269 13.44 -28.48 -25.61
C TYR A 269 13.24 -29.81 -26.32
N ALA A 270 12.51 -29.82 -27.44
CA ALA A 270 12.30 -31.04 -28.21
C ALA A 270 13.62 -31.63 -28.75
N TYR A 271 14.58 -30.79 -29.14
CA TYR A 271 15.93 -31.22 -29.48
C TYR A 271 16.66 -31.81 -28.27
N ASN A 272 16.63 -31.14 -27.12
CA ASN A 272 17.31 -31.61 -25.91
C ASN A 272 16.79 -32.98 -25.45
N GLU A 273 15.49 -33.24 -25.56
CA GLU A 273 14.93 -34.56 -25.22
C GLU A 273 15.47 -35.68 -26.10
N ILE A 274 15.82 -35.42 -27.38
CA ILE A 274 16.48 -36.41 -28.25
C ILE A 274 17.88 -36.71 -27.71
N VAL A 275 18.62 -35.66 -27.35
CA VAL A 275 19.98 -35.78 -26.81
C VAL A 275 19.95 -36.57 -25.49
N GLU A 276 19.04 -36.21 -24.58
CA GLU A 276 18.89 -36.86 -23.28
C GLU A 276 18.53 -38.35 -23.41
N MET A 277 17.62 -38.72 -24.33
CA MET A 277 17.32 -40.12 -24.58
C MET A 277 18.53 -40.88 -25.13
N TYR A 278 19.26 -40.29 -26.07
CA TYR A 278 20.46 -40.95 -26.61
C TYR A 278 21.57 -41.07 -25.55
N GLU A 279 21.76 -40.06 -24.70
CA GLU A 279 22.73 -40.15 -23.61
C GLU A 279 22.33 -41.25 -22.62
N ALA A 280 21.05 -41.35 -22.28
CA ALA A 280 20.51 -42.41 -21.42
C ALA A 280 20.67 -43.83 -22.00
N SER A 281 20.81 -43.98 -23.33
CA SER A 281 21.02 -45.29 -23.97
C SER A 281 22.39 -45.92 -23.65
N HIS A 282 23.34 -45.17 -23.07
CA HIS A 282 24.61 -45.70 -22.59
C HIS A 282 24.49 -46.54 -21.29
N SER A 283 23.25 -46.86 -20.89
CA SER A 283 22.93 -47.78 -19.81
C SER A 283 23.58 -49.16 -19.99
N SER A 284 24.09 -49.72 -18.89
CA SER A 284 24.60 -51.10 -18.85
C SER A 284 23.52 -52.17 -18.98
N SER A 285 22.26 -51.84 -18.69
CA SER A 285 21.11 -52.72 -18.93
C SER A 285 20.73 -52.70 -20.41
N MET A 286 20.80 -53.88 -21.06
CA MET A 286 20.45 -54.06 -22.47
C MET A 286 19.01 -53.61 -22.78
N HIS A 287 18.04 -54.00 -21.93
CA HIS A 287 16.65 -53.61 -22.10
C HIS A 287 16.46 -52.08 -22.07
N LYS A 288 17.09 -51.40 -21.10
CA LYS A 288 17.04 -49.94 -21.01
C LYS A 288 17.73 -49.27 -22.20
N LYS A 289 18.87 -49.81 -22.65
CA LYS A 289 19.57 -49.33 -23.84
C LYS A 289 18.65 -49.37 -25.06
N THR A 290 18.06 -50.52 -25.37
CA THR A 290 17.13 -50.67 -26.51
C THR A 290 15.98 -49.68 -26.42
N TYR A 291 15.34 -49.57 -25.25
CA TYR A 291 14.24 -48.62 -25.01
C TYR A 291 14.64 -47.16 -25.33
N TYR A 292 15.77 -46.70 -24.81
CA TYR A 292 16.21 -45.32 -25.02
C TYR A 292 16.64 -45.04 -26.47
N LEU A 293 17.21 -46.02 -27.18
CA LEU A 293 17.50 -45.90 -28.61
C LEU A 293 16.21 -45.77 -29.45
N GLU A 294 15.20 -46.58 -29.16
CA GLU A 294 13.89 -46.50 -29.81
C GLU A 294 13.19 -45.15 -29.52
N GLU A 295 13.23 -44.68 -28.28
CA GLU A 295 12.67 -43.37 -27.92
C GLU A 295 13.45 -42.21 -28.57
N THR A 296 14.78 -42.31 -28.72
CA THR A 296 15.59 -41.34 -29.48
C THR A 296 15.09 -41.24 -30.92
N ILE A 297 14.88 -42.38 -31.59
CA ILE A 297 14.39 -42.44 -32.97
C ILE A 297 12.98 -41.84 -33.09
N LYS A 298 12.08 -42.23 -32.18
CA LYS A 298 10.70 -41.73 -32.14
C LYS A 298 10.63 -40.22 -31.90
N LYS A 299 11.42 -39.70 -30.96
CA LYS A 299 11.51 -38.26 -30.68
C LYS A 299 12.10 -37.50 -31.86
N PHE A 300 13.14 -38.03 -32.53
CA PHE A 300 13.65 -37.45 -33.76
C PHE A 300 12.59 -37.37 -34.87
N ASN A 301 11.85 -38.46 -35.12
CA ASN A 301 10.79 -38.46 -36.15
C ASN A 301 9.71 -37.41 -35.84
N THR A 302 9.35 -37.26 -34.56
CA THR A 302 8.42 -36.23 -34.09
C THR A 302 9.00 -34.83 -34.29
N PHE A 303 10.27 -34.62 -33.94
CA PHE A 303 10.98 -33.37 -34.12
C PHE A 303 11.06 -32.96 -35.59
N ALA A 304 11.49 -33.86 -36.48
CA ALA A 304 11.61 -33.61 -37.91
C ALA A 304 10.26 -33.29 -38.57
N LYS A 305 9.17 -33.89 -38.07
CA LYS A 305 7.81 -33.58 -38.50
C LYS A 305 7.37 -32.18 -38.04
N ASN A 306 7.63 -31.83 -36.79
CA ASN A 306 7.14 -30.58 -36.20
C ASN A 306 8.02 -29.37 -36.55
N TYR A 307 9.31 -29.58 -36.81
CA TYR A 307 10.31 -28.55 -37.08
C TYR A 307 11.14 -28.86 -38.34
N PRO A 308 10.50 -29.01 -39.52
CA PRO A 308 11.17 -29.47 -40.75
C PRO A 308 12.24 -28.48 -41.28
N ASN A 309 12.18 -27.22 -40.86
CA ASN A 309 13.11 -26.16 -41.27
C ASN A 309 14.04 -25.72 -40.12
N SER A 310 14.15 -26.53 -39.07
CA SER A 310 15.00 -26.22 -37.91
C SER A 310 16.49 -26.27 -38.27
N ASP A 311 17.27 -25.30 -37.79
CA ASP A 311 18.74 -25.33 -37.86
C ASP A 311 19.35 -26.46 -37.00
N LEU A 312 18.57 -27.02 -36.06
CA LEU A 312 18.96 -28.15 -35.22
C LEU A 312 18.67 -29.51 -35.89
N LEU A 313 17.95 -29.54 -37.02
CA LEU A 313 17.50 -30.78 -37.65
C LEU A 313 18.67 -31.71 -38.02
N GLU A 314 19.76 -31.16 -38.57
CA GLU A 314 20.94 -31.95 -38.93
C GLU A 314 21.69 -32.47 -37.69
N LYS A 315 21.74 -31.69 -36.61
CA LYS A 315 22.28 -32.16 -35.33
C LYS A 315 21.43 -33.28 -34.76
N ALA A 316 20.11 -33.13 -34.76
CA ALA A 316 19.16 -34.15 -34.32
C ALA A 316 19.29 -35.44 -35.15
N ARG A 317 19.46 -35.30 -36.47
CA ARG A 317 19.64 -36.41 -37.41
C ARG A 317 20.90 -37.23 -37.12
N SER A 318 21.96 -36.60 -36.63
CA SER A 318 23.17 -37.31 -36.20
C SER A 318 22.86 -38.29 -35.05
N TYR A 319 22.09 -37.87 -34.04
CA TYR A 319 21.67 -38.76 -32.94
C TYR A 319 20.77 -39.90 -33.43
N PHE A 320 19.83 -39.61 -34.32
CA PHE A 320 19.00 -40.63 -34.97
C PHE A 320 19.84 -41.70 -35.68
N LYS A 321 20.79 -41.30 -36.54
CA LYS A 321 21.65 -42.25 -37.27
C LYS A 321 22.52 -43.10 -36.33
N LYS A 322 23.02 -42.51 -35.24
CA LYS A 322 23.77 -43.25 -34.22
C LYS A 322 22.85 -44.26 -33.54
N ALA A 323 21.64 -43.85 -33.17
CA ALA A 323 20.68 -44.72 -32.51
C ALA A 323 20.27 -45.91 -33.39
N GLU A 324 19.95 -45.68 -34.67
CA GLU A 324 19.64 -46.77 -35.63
C GLU A 324 20.78 -47.77 -35.76
N ARG A 325 22.03 -47.28 -35.87
CA ARG A 325 23.21 -48.13 -35.98
C ARG A 325 23.42 -48.97 -34.73
N GLU A 326 23.28 -48.38 -33.55
CA GLU A 326 23.46 -49.10 -32.29
C GLU A 326 22.36 -50.11 -32.03
N LEU A 327 21.12 -49.80 -32.44
CA LEU A 327 19.98 -50.72 -32.35
C LEU A 327 20.16 -51.92 -33.28
N GLY A 328 20.65 -51.71 -34.52
CA GLY A 328 20.93 -52.79 -35.45
C GLY A 328 22.11 -53.71 -35.05
N ASN A 329 22.94 -53.26 -34.09
CA ASN A 329 24.06 -54.01 -33.55
C ASN A 329 23.78 -54.61 -32.14
N SER A 330 22.62 -54.30 -31.56
CA SER A 330 22.19 -54.77 -30.24
C SER A 330 21.19 -55.91 -30.41
#